data_AF-A0A9D9X2C4-F1
#
_entry.id   AF-A0A9D9X2C4-F1
#
_cell.length_a   1.000
_cell.length_b   1.000
_cell.length_c   1.000
_cell.angle_alpha   90.00
_cell.angle_beta   90.00
_cell.angle_gamma   90.00
#
_symmetry.space_group_name_H-M   'P 1'
#
loop_
_entity.id
_entity.type
_entity.pdbx_description
1 polymer ?
#
loop_
_entity_poly.entity_id
_entity_poly.type
_entity_poly.pdbx_seq_one_letter_code
_entity_poly.pdbx_strand_id
1 'polypeptide(L)'
;STNVLVPMRSDDWNLMAGGPVGQTVGTQAVSFRTAEILGRSQSATERRPHLVVWRVYWIDGQFVAGDVGAKILGGLARLKGRGDEGAAIVLYADGDSVEASNATLKAFVQDNLIPLNALLLQTHDAR
;
A
#
# COMPACT_ATOMS: atom_id res chain seq x y z
N SER A 1 -1.24 11.24 -14.27
CA SER A 1 -0.53 11.26 -12.98
C SER A 1 0.15 9.93 -12.75
N THR A 2 1.40 9.91 -12.29
CA THR A 2 2.11 8.66 -11.95
C THR A 2 2.02 8.48 -10.44
N ASN A 3 1.38 7.41 -9.98
CA ASN A 3 1.32 7.08 -8.55
C ASN A 3 2.62 6.37 -8.16
N VAL A 4 3.56 7.09 -7.55
CA VAL A 4 4.85 6.57 -7.09
C VAL A 4 5.01 6.86 -5.60
N LEU A 5 5.52 5.89 -4.83
CA LEU A 5 5.80 6.08 -3.40
C LEU A 5 6.92 7.10 -3.17
N VAL A 6 8.01 6.95 -3.93
CA VAL A 6 9.15 7.85 -3.92
C VAL A 6 9.61 8.01 -5.36
N PRO A 7 9.78 9.24 -5.87
CA PRO A 7 10.36 9.46 -7.19
C PRO A 7 11.78 8.89 -7.28
N MET A 8 12.16 8.37 -8.45
CA MET A 8 13.46 7.71 -8.65
C MET A 8 14.69 8.62 -8.41
N ARG A 9 14.50 9.95 -8.41
CA ARG A 9 15.53 10.96 -8.16
C ARG A 9 15.25 11.74 -6.86
N SER A 10 14.81 11.04 -5.83
CA SER A 10 14.53 11.64 -4.53
C SER A 10 15.82 11.75 -3.71
N ASP A 11 16.25 12.98 -3.43
CA ASP A 11 17.44 13.25 -2.59
C ASP A 11 17.14 13.19 -1.09
N ASP A 12 15.85 13.30 -0.72
CA ASP A 12 15.39 13.37 0.67
C ASP A 12 14.87 12.04 1.22
N TRP A 13 14.51 11.09 0.34
CA TRP A 13 13.90 9.83 0.72
C TRP A 13 14.50 8.66 -0.06
N ASN A 14 14.86 7.60 0.66
CA ASN A 14 15.29 6.33 0.08
C ASN A 14 14.20 5.27 0.24
N LEU A 15 13.88 4.55 -0.84
CA LEU A 15 12.88 3.48 -0.86
C LEU A 15 13.57 2.11 -0.88
N MET A 16 13.31 1.30 0.14
CA MET A 16 13.76 -0.08 0.22
C MET A 16 12.54 -0.99 0.01
N ALA A 17 12.52 -1.73 -1.10
CA ALA A 17 11.43 -2.66 -1.36
C ALA A 17 11.51 -3.86 -0.41
N GLY A 18 10.37 -4.24 0.18
CA GLY A 18 10.24 -5.41 1.03
C GLY A 18 9.49 -6.56 0.35
N GLY A 19 9.40 -7.68 1.05
CA GLY A 19 8.66 -8.86 0.60
C GLY A 19 7.14 -8.72 0.77
N PRO A 20 6.36 -9.69 0.28
CA PRO A 20 4.93 -9.73 0.56
C PRO A 20 4.67 -10.07 2.03
N VAL A 21 3.62 -9.49 2.60
CA VAL A 21 3.09 -9.85 3.93
C VAL A 21 1.64 -10.30 3.77
N GLY A 22 1.35 -11.54 4.18
CA GLY A 22 0.00 -12.08 4.21
C GLY A 22 -0.73 -11.72 5.49
N GLN A 23 -1.98 -11.28 5.37
CA GLN A 23 -2.91 -11.08 6.47
C GLN A 23 -4.20 -11.85 6.18
N THR A 24 -4.74 -12.48 7.21
CA THR A 24 -6.08 -13.07 7.16
C THR A 24 -6.98 -12.24 8.06
N VAL A 25 -8.06 -11.70 7.52
CA VAL A 25 -9.07 -10.92 8.26
C VAL A 25 -10.43 -11.59 8.01
N GLY A 26 -11.00 -12.19 9.06
CA GLY A 26 -12.17 -13.07 8.91
C GLY A 26 -11.87 -14.23 7.95
N THR A 27 -12.61 -14.30 6.85
CA THR A 27 -12.42 -15.30 5.79
C THR A 27 -11.56 -14.79 4.61
N GLN A 28 -11.14 -13.52 4.63
CA GLN A 28 -10.38 -12.90 3.55
C GLN A 28 -8.88 -13.04 3.80
N ALA A 29 -8.17 -13.73 2.90
CA ALA A 29 -6.72 -13.72 2.86
C ALA A 29 -6.23 -12.64 1.88
N VAL A 30 -5.46 -11.68 2.37
CA VAL A 30 -4.94 -10.56 1.59
C VAL A 30 -3.42 -10.51 1.71
N SER A 31 -2.75 -10.36 0.57
CA SER A 31 -1.29 -10.21 0.51
C SER A 31 -0.92 -8.78 0.13
N PHE A 32 -0.11 -8.15 0.98
CA PHE A 32 0.35 -6.76 0.83
C PHE A 32 1.78 -6.73 0.33
N ARG A 33 2.12 -5.77 -0.53
CA ARG A 33 3.52 -5.45 -0.86
C ARG A 33 4.06 -4.48 0.16
N THR A 34 5.21 -4.81 0.74
CA THR A 34 5.83 -3.94 1.73
C THR A 34 6.95 -3.10 1.12
N ALA A 35 7.23 -1.97 1.74
CA ALA A 35 8.43 -1.19 1.51
C ALA A 35 8.75 -0.40 2.79
N GLU A 36 10.02 -0.02 2.93
CA GLU A 36 10.47 0.92 3.93
C GLU A 36 10.93 2.20 3.23
N ILE A 37 10.53 3.35 3.77
CA ILE A 37 10.93 4.66 3.28
C ILE A 37 11.74 5.36 4.37
N LEU A 38 13.00 5.63 4.08
CA LEU A 38 13.92 6.30 4.99
C LEU A 38 14.12 7.75 4.57
N GLY A 39 13.70 8.69 5.40
CA GLY A 39 13.89 10.12 5.18
C GLY A 39 15.30 10.58 5.51
N ARG A 40 15.75 11.73 5.03
CA ARG A 40 17.05 12.28 5.42
C ARG A 40 17.04 12.69 6.90
N SER A 41 18.13 12.42 7.62
CA SER A 41 18.28 12.96 8.98
C SER A 41 18.68 14.44 8.91
N GLN A 42 18.01 15.31 9.65
CA GLN A 42 18.31 16.73 9.71
C GLN A 42 19.37 17.08 10.77
N SER A 43 19.57 16.20 11.75
CA SER A 43 20.59 16.31 12.80
C SER A 43 21.07 14.93 13.26
N ALA A 44 22.27 14.85 13.86
CA ALA A 44 22.79 13.61 14.43
C ALA A 44 22.00 13.14 15.67
N THR A 45 21.25 14.06 16.32
CA THR A 45 20.48 13.80 17.54
C THR A 45 19.00 13.51 17.28
N GLU A 46 18.52 13.76 16.06
CA GLU A 46 17.12 13.53 15.70
C GLU A 46 16.93 12.13 15.11
N ARG A 47 15.80 11.52 15.43
CA ARG A 47 15.42 10.24 14.85
C ARG A 47 15.14 10.44 13.37
N ARG A 48 15.86 9.68 12.54
CA ARG A 48 15.63 9.63 11.10
C ARG A 48 14.20 9.14 10.80
N PRO A 49 13.40 9.84 9.97
CA PRO A 49 12.07 9.36 9.59
C PRO A 49 12.15 7.98 8.94
N HIS A 50 11.32 7.04 9.42
CA HIS A 50 11.34 5.66 8.94
C HIS A 50 9.92 5.11 8.79
N LEU A 51 9.38 5.23 7.58
CA LEU A 51 8.04 4.76 7.28
C LEU A 51 8.09 3.30 6.85
N VAL A 52 7.26 2.46 7.46
CA VAL A 52 6.91 1.15 6.88
C VAL A 52 5.62 1.33 6.10
N VAL A 53 5.58 0.83 4.87
CA VAL A 53 4.47 1.02 3.94
C VAL A 53 3.97 -0.34 3.47
N TRP A 54 2.66 -0.55 3.54
CA TRP A 54 1.97 -1.70 2.96
C TRP A 54 1.07 -1.24 1.82
N ARG A 55 1.10 -1.95 0.70
CA ARG A 55 0.35 -1.63 -0.51
C ARG A 55 -0.45 -2.81 -1.01
N VAL A 56 -1.63 -2.51 -1.51
CA VAL A 56 -2.50 -3.47 -2.19
C VAL A 56 -3.38 -2.75 -3.20
N TYR A 57 -3.81 -3.45 -4.24
CA TYR A 57 -4.85 -2.96 -5.13
C TYR A 57 -6.20 -3.50 -4.70
N TRP A 58 -7.24 -2.70 -4.86
CA TRP A 58 -8.61 -3.13 -4.74
C TRP A 58 -9.28 -3.01 -6.11
N ILE A 59 -9.90 -4.08 -6.59
CA ILE A 59 -10.55 -4.14 -7.90
C ILE A 59 -11.83 -4.95 -7.69
N ASP A 60 -12.99 -4.32 -7.94
CA ASP A 60 -14.28 -5.02 -7.97
C ASP A 60 -14.51 -5.92 -6.72
N GLY A 61 -14.33 -5.34 -5.53
CA GLY A 61 -14.51 -6.04 -4.25
C GLY A 61 -13.36 -6.96 -3.81
N GLN A 62 -12.29 -7.07 -4.60
CA GLN A 62 -11.17 -7.97 -4.33
C GLN A 62 -9.85 -7.23 -4.09
N PHE A 63 -9.11 -7.64 -3.05
CA PHE A 63 -7.75 -7.17 -2.80
C PHE A 63 -6.72 -8.03 -3.53
N VAL A 64 -5.83 -7.38 -4.29
CA VAL A 64 -4.83 -8.05 -5.14
C VAL A 64 -3.42 -7.55 -4.80
N ALA A 65 -2.53 -8.51 -4.51
CA ALA A 65 -1.11 -8.25 -4.24
C ALA A 65 -0.34 -7.91 -5.53
N GLY A 66 0.55 -6.92 -5.45
CA GLY A 66 1.19 -6.28 -6.59
C GLY A 66 2.16 -7.08 -7.50
N ASP A 67 2.22 -8.42 -7.48
CA ASP A 67 3.00 -9.16 -8.52
C ASP A 67 2.26 -9.32 -9.85
N VAL A 68 0.96 -8.99 -9.90
CA VAL A 68 0.27 -8.74 -11.17
C VAL A 68 0.57 -7.31 -11.69
N GLY A 69 1.29 -6.48 -10.92
CA GLY A 69 1.52 -5.06 -11.15
C GLY A 69 2.43 -4.71 -12.34
N ALA A 70 3.42 -5.53 -12.68
CA ALA A 70 4.27 -5.30 -13.85
C ALA A 70 3.51 -5.57 -15.17
N LYS A 71 2.54 -6.50 -15.17
CA LYS A 71 1.65 -6.76 -16.31
C LYS A 71 0.46 -5.81 -16.35
N ILE A 72 0.01 -5.30 -15.20
CA ILE A 72 -1.09 -4.34 -15.10
C ILE A 72 -0.67 -2.94 -15.54
N LEU A 73 0.58 -2.51 -15.33
CA LEU A 73 1.07 -1.25 -15.92
C LEU A 73 1.10 -1.31 -17.46
N GLY A 74 1.31 -2.49 -18.06
CA GLY A 74 1.17 -2.72 -19.50
C GLY A 74 -0.27 -3.02 -19.97
N GLY A 75 -1.11 -3.58 -19.10
CA GLY A 75 -2.49 -4.00 -19.40
C GLY A 75 -3.55 -2.91 -19.24
N LEU A 76 -3.41 -2.04 -18.23
CA LEU A 76 -4.34 -0.91 -17.99
C LEU A 76 -4.25 0.16 -19.08
N ALA A 77 -3.10 0.31 -19.74
CA ALA A 77 -2.97 1.18 -20.91
C ALA A 77 -3.82 0.69 -22.10
N ARG A 78 -4.13 -0.61 -22.16
CA ARG A 78 -4.89 -1.24 -23.26
C ARG A 78 -6.36 -1.51 -22.93
N LEU A 79 -6.73 -1.58 -21.64
CA LEU A 79 -8.09 -1.93 -21.21
C LEU A 79 -9.07 -0.74 -21.16
N LYS A 80 -8.64 0.50 -21.40
CA LYS A 80 -9.48 1.72 -21.41
C LYS A 80 -10.47 1.85 -22.57
N GLY A 81 -10.91 0.73 -23.13
CA GLY A 81 -12.18 0.66 -23.88
C GLY A 81 -13.41 0.40 -23.00
N ARG A 82 -13.25 0.06 -21.71
CA ARG A 82 -14.33 -0.12 -20.71
C ARG A 82 -13.78 0.22 -19.31
N GLY A 83 -14.24 1.33 -18.72
CA GLY A 83 -13.68 1.96 -17.50
C GLY A 83 -14.08 1.28 -16.18
N ASP A 84 -13.72 1.77 -14.98
CA ASP A 84 -12.67 2.70 -14.54
C ASP A 84 -12.50 2.57 -13.00
N GLU A 85 -12.65 1.37 -12.40
CA GLU A 85 -13.03 1.29 -10.97
C GLU A 85 -12.20 0.32 -10.14
N GLY A 86 -10.95 0.72 -9.92
CA GLY A 86 -10.06 0.12 -8.92
C GLY A 86 -9.38 1.20 -8.09
N ALA A 87 -8.97 0.85 -6.87
CA ALA A 87 -8.26 1.73 -5.96
C ALA A 87 -6.84 1.21 -5.68
N ALA A 88 -5.87 2.11 -5.63
CA ALA A 88 -4.57 1.82 -5.04
C ALA A 88 -4.60 2.22 -3.57
N ILE A 89 -4.36 1.25 -2.68
CA ILE A 89 -4.38 1.47 -1.23
C ILE A 89 -2.95 1.44 -0.71
N VAL A 90 -2.59 2.50 0.02
CA VAL A 90 -1.27 2.66 0.64
C VAL A 90 -1.50 2.94 2.12
N LEU A 91 -1.02 2.04 2.97
CA LEU A 91 -1.03 2.19 4.43
C LEU A 91 0.40 2.43 4.87
N TYR A 92 0.63 3.34 5.82
CA TYR A 92 1.95 3.59 6.37
C TYR A 92 1.92 3.77 7.89
N ALA A 93 3.04 3.46 8.54
CA ALA A 93 3.27 3.73 9.95
C ALA A 93 4.71 4.19 10.19
N ASP A 94 4.87 5.09 11.17
CA ASP A 94 6.14 5.68 11.62
C ASP A 94 6.33 5.43 13.13
N GLY A 95 6.23 4.15 13.54
CA GLY A 95 6.49 3.73 14.91
C GLY A 95 7.98 3.72 15.25
N ASP A 96 8.34 3.52 16.52
CA ASP A 96 9.72 3.59 17.04
C ASP A 96 10.72 2.62 16.40
N SER A 97 10.22 1.59 15.75
CA SER A 97 11.00 0.62 14.98
C SER A 97 10.17 0.05 13.83
N VAL A 98 10.83 -0.62 12.89
CA VAL A 98 10.15 -1.38 11.81
C VAL A 98 9.17 -2.40 12.40
N GLU A 99 9.54 -3.06 13.50
CA GLU A 99 8.70 -4.01 14.22
C GLU A 99 7.41 -3.32 14.73
N ALA A 100 7.54 -2.17 15.39
CA ALA A 100 6.41 -1.42 15.94
C ALA A 100 5.48 -0.89 14.83
N SER A 101 6.05 -0.40 13.73
CA SER A 101 5.28 0.02 12.55
C SER A 101 4.52 -1.15 11.92
N ASN A 102 5.15 -2.32 11.77
CA ASN A 102 4.47 -3.52 11.25
C ASN A 102 3.37 -4.01 12.19
N ALA A 103 3.59 -3.99 13.51
CA ALA A 103 2.57 -4.34 14.49
C ALA A 103 1.36 -3.40 14.40
N THR A 104 1.60 -2.09 14.25
CA THR A 104 0.56 -1.06 14.08
C THR A 104 -0.24 -1.28 12.80
N LEU A 105 0.43 -1.50 11.67
CA LEU A 105 -0.22 -1.78 10.38
C LEU A 105 -1.02 -3.07 10.43
N LYS A 106 -0.49 -4.11 11.08
CA LYS A 106 -1.21 -5.37 11.28
C LYS A 106 -2.50 -5.15 12.06
N ALA A 107 -2.44 -4.45 13.19
CA ALA A 107 -3.63 -4.14 13.99
C ALA A 107 -4.66 -3.35 13.17
N PHE A 108 -4.23 -2.29 12.48
CA PHE A 108 -5.10 -1.50 11.62
C PHE A 108 -5.81 -2.37 10.56
N VAL A 109 -5.09 -3.25 9.88
CA VAL A 109 -5.66 -4.15 8.87
C VAL A 109 -6.66 -5.11 9.50
N GLN A 110 -6.34 -5.71 10.65
CA GLN A 110 -7.26 -6.63 11.34
C GLN A 110 -8.58 -5.94 11.71
N ASP A 111 -8.51 -4.70 12.18
CA ASP A 111 -9.69 -3.98 12.66
C ASP A 111 -10.50 -3.33 11.52
N ASN A 112 -9.83 -2.92 10.43
CA ASN A 112 -10.42 -2.00 9.45
C ASN A 112 -10.56 -2.56 8.03
N LEU A 113 -10.02 -3.73 7.70
CA LEU A 113 -10.04 -4.21 6.31
C LEU A 113 -11.46 -4.50 5.80
N ILE A 114 -12.32 -5.08 6.65
CA ILE A 114 -13.73 -5.37 6.33
C ILE A 114 -14.52 -4.06 6.10
N PRO A 115 -14.56 -3.10 7.04
CA PRO A 115 -15.28 -1.84 6.81
C PRO A 115 -14.69 -1.02 5.67
N LEU A 116 -13.37 -1.06 5.44
CA LEU A 116 -12.74 -0.43 4.27
C LEU A 116 -13.24 -1.04 2.95
N ASN A 117 -13.33 -2.36 2.87
CA ASN A 117 -13.87 -3.04 1.70
C ASN A 117 -15.33 -2.65 1.42
N ALA A 118 -16.15 -2.56 2.47
CA ALA A 118 -17.55 -2.14 2.34
C ALA A 118 -17.67 -0.70 1.81
N LEU A 119 -16.82 0.22 2.29
CA LEU A 119 -16.79 1.60 1.80
C LEU A 119 -16.37 1.70 0.32
N LEU A 120 -15.37 0.90 -0.08
CA LEU A 120 -14.90 0.86 -1.47
C LEU A 120 -15.98 0.30 -2.41
N LEU A 121 -16.65 -0.77 -2.00
CA LEU A 121 -17.80 -1.33 -2.72
C LEU A 121 -18.93 -0.31 -2.86
N GLN A 122 -19.32 0.35 -1.76
CA GLN A 122 -20.36 1.38 -1.82
C GLN A 122 -19.99 2.54 -2.76
N THR A 123 -18.71 2.93 -2.78
CA THR A 123 -18.23 4.01 -3.66
C THR A 123 -18.21 3.59 -5.13
N HIS A 124 -17.92 2.32 -5.39
CA HIS A 124 -17.97 1.71 -6.72
C HIS A 124 -19.42 1.64 -7.23
N ASP A 125 -20.35 1.12 -6.42
CA ASP A 125 -21.76 0.95 -6.80
C ASP A 125 -22.51 2.27 -7.03
N ALA A 126 -21.99 3.39 -6.51
CA ALA A 126 -22.60 4.71 -6.62
C ALA A 126 -22.18 5.51 -7.88
N ARG A 127 -21.35 4.94 -8.75
CA ARG A 127 -20.84 5.58 -9.97
C ARG A 127 -21.47 5.00 -11.24
#